data_AF-A0A521R2Y6-F1
#
_entry.id   AF-A0A521R2Y6-F1
#
_cell.length_a   1.000
_cell.length_b   1.000
_cell.length_c   1.000
_cell.angle_alpha   90.00
_cell.angle_beta   90.00
_cell.angle_gamma   90.00
#
_symmetry.space_group_name_H-M   'P 1'
#
loop_
_entity.id
_entity.type
_entity.pdbx_description
1 polymer ?
#
loop_
_entity_poly.entity_id
_entity_poly.type
_entity_poly.pdbx_seq_one_letter_code
_entity_poly.pdbx_strand_id
1 'polypeptide(L)'
;MTIAIRPTRLEDHAALCALFDELDEFHRQARPDFFRPFDGPARTLGQIEQWLEGPGSTVLVAEEAGDTVGLAVLFMRPASTFAGARRFYERFGFAWSLDRLMMLE
;
A
#
# COMPACT_ATOMS: atom_id res chain seq x y z
N MET A 1 10.99 14.36 -19.31
CA MET A 1 10.51 13.58 -18.17
C MET A 1 9.03 13.84 -18.06
N THR A 2 8.23 12.85 -18.46
CA THR A 2 6.77 12.94 -18.43
C THR A 2 6.31 11.71 -17.68
N ILE A 3 5.75 11.93 -16.49
CA ILE A 3 5.18 10.87 -15.67
C ILE A 3 3.69 10.80 -15.99
N ALA A 4 3.21 9.61 -16.33
CA ALA A 4 1.79 9.34 -16.50
C ALA A 4 1.26 8.59 -15.27
N ILE A 5 0.13 9.05 -14.72
CA ILE A 5 -0.56 8.35 -13.65
C ILE A 5 -1.73 7.56 -14.26
N ARG A 6 -1.83 6.27 -13.93
CA ARG A 6 -2.93 5.41 -14.40
C ARG A 6 -3.35 4.40 -13.33
N PRO A 7 -4.56 3.83 -13.41
CA PRO A 7 -4.89 2.63 -12.66
C PRO A 7 -3.90 1.50 -12.96
N THR A 8 -3.59 0.72 -11.92
CA THR A 8 -2.77 -0.47 -12.09
C THR A 8 -3.51 -1.54 -12.88
N ARG A 9 -2.73 -2.43 -13.48
CA ARG A 9 -3.20 -3.63 -14.17
C ARG A 9 -2.56 -4.85 -13.53
N LEU A 10 -3.11 -6.03 -13.80
CA LEU A 10 -2.55 -7.28 -13.27
C LEU A 10 -1.13 -7.56 -13.80
N GLU A 11 -0.83 -7.11 -15.02
CA GLU A 11 0.51 -7.19 -15.63
C GLU A 11 1.59 -6.40 -14.86
N ASP A 12 1.19 -5.39 -14.07
CA ASP A 12 2.11 -4.60 -13.25
C ASP A 12 2.56 -5.35 -11.98
N HIS A 13 2.03 -6.55 -11.70
CA HIS A 13 2.22 -7.28 -10.41
C HIS A 13 3.69 -7.40 -9.98
N ALA A 14 4.60 -7.72 -10.91
CA ALA A 14 6.02 -7.84 -10.60
C ALA A 14 6.64 -6.50 -10.18
N ALA A 15 6.33 -5.42 -10.89
CA ALA A 15 6.81 -4.08 -10.56
C ALA A 15 6.21 -3.55 -9.24
N LEU A 16 4.92 -3.83 -9.01
CA LEU A 16 4.27 -3.55 -7.74
C LEU A 16 4.97 -4.26 -6.58
N CYS A 17 5.28 -5.55 -6.71
CA CYS A 17 5.97 -6.29 -5.66
C CYS A 17 7.32 -5.66 -5.33
N ALA A 18 8.13 -5.31 -6.33
CA ALA A 18 9.42 -4.65 -6.11
C ALA A 18 9.28 -3.32 -5.35
N LEU A 19 8.32 -2.47 -5.73
CA LEU A 19 8.06 -1.21 -5.05
C LEU A 19 7.51 -1.40 -3.62
N PHE A 20 6.65 -2.40 -3.40
CA PHE A 20 6.17 -2.73 -2.06
C PHE A 20 7.28 -3.31 -1.18
N ASP A 21 8.21 -4.10 -1.72
CA ASP A 21 9.35 -4.63 -0.96
C ASP A 21 10.26 -3.48 -0.48
N GLU A 22 10.52 -2.50 -1.34
CA GLU A 22 11.26 -1.28 -0.99
C GLU A 22 10.52 -0.49 0.12
N LEU A 23 9.21 -0.32 -0.03
CA LEU A 23 8.39 0.38 0.96
C LEU A 23 8.34 -0.37 2.30
N ASP A 24 8.19 -1.68 2.28
CA ASP A 24 8.20 -2.52 3.47
C ASP A 24 9.56 -2.49 4.17
N GLU A 25 10.67 -2.37 3.43
CA GLU A 25 12.01 -2.16 4.00
C GLU A 25 12.13 -0.81 4.72
N PHE A 26 11.66 0.28 4.12
CA PHE A 26 11.63 1.59 4.79
C PHE A 26 10.84 1.53 6.10
N HIS A 27 9.71 0.82 6.12
CA HIS A 27 8.93 0.61 7.34
C HIS A 27 9.71 -0.20 8.39
N ARG A 28 10.34 -1.32 8.00
CA ARG A 28 11.16 -2.15 8.90
C ARG A 28 12.30 -1.35 9.53
N GLN A 29 12.97 -0.50 8.76
CA GLN A 29 14.03 0.36 9.29
C GLN A 29 13.49 1.42 10.27
N ALA A 30 12.33 2.01 9.98
CA ALA A 30 11.74 3.05 10.81
C ALA A 30 11.14 2.51 12.12
N ARG A 31 10.55 1.31 12.09
CA ARG A 31 9.84 0.68 13.23
C ARG A 31 10.11 -0.83 13.30
N PRO A 32 11.35 -1.23 13.62
CA PRO A 32 11.75 -2.64 13.70
C PRO A 32 11.05 -3.40 14.84
N ASP A 33 10.53 -2.68 15.83
CA ASP A 33 9.73 -3.22 16.94
C ASP A 33 8.33 -3.66 16.51
N PHE A 34 7.86 -3.18 15.36
CA PHE A 34 6.50 -3.40 14.88
C PHE A 34 6.47 -4.21 13.58
N PHE A 35 7.47 -4.03 12.71
CA PHE A 35 7.50 -4.58 11.37
C PHE A 35 8.58 -5.66 11.23
N ARG A 36 8.21 -6.81 10.63
CA ARG A 36 9.12 -7.93 10.38
C ARG A 36 9.10 -8.37 8.92
N PRO A 37 10.16 -9.04 8.43
CA PRO A 37 10.13 -9.72 7.14
C PRO A 37 9.07 -10.82 7.13
N PHE A 38 8.57 -11.12 5.94
CA PHE A 38 7.69 -12.25 5.68
C PHE A 38 8.19 -13.02 4.46
N ASP A 39 7.83 -14.29 4.39
CA ASP A 39 8.19 -15.14 3.26
C ASP A 39 7.24 -14.92 2.08
N GLY A 40 7.78 -14.93 0.87
CA GLY A 40 7.01 -14.81 -0.38
C GLY A 40 7.01 -13.41 -0.99
N PRO A 41 6.15 -13.16 -2.00
CA PRO A 41 6.09 -11.88 -2.67
C PRO A 41 5.51 -10.80 -1.76
N ALA A 42 5.99 -9.56 -1.90
CA ALA A 42 5.55 -8.41 -1.12
C ALA A 42 4.03 -8.39 -0.96
N ARG A 43 3.32 -8.55 -2.08
CA ARG A 43 1.87 -8.70 -2.16
C ARG A 43 1.52 -9.86 -3.08
N THR A 44 0.59 -10.71 -2.63
CA THR A 44 0.15 -11.86 -3.44
C THR A 44 -0.70 -11.41 -4.63
N LEU A 45 -0.75 -12.22 -5.69
CA LEU A 45 -1.57 -11.92 -6.87
C LEU A 45 -3.05 -11.70 -6.48
N GLY A 46 -3.61 -12.62 -5.68
CA GLY A 46 -5.00 -12.54 -5.22
C GLY A 46 -5.28 -11.31 -4.34
N GLN A 47 -4.28 -10.77 -3.65
CA GLN A 47 -4.43 -9.51 -2.92
C GLN A 47 -4.52 -8.31 -3.87
N ILE A 48 -3.72 -8.29 -4.94
CA ILE A 48 -3.81 -7.25 -5.97
C ILE A 48 -5.14 -7.33 -6.73
N GLU A 49 -5.57 -8.54 -7.10
CA GLU A 49 -6.87 -8.77 -7.73
C GLU A 49 -8.02 -8.25 -6.84
N GLN A 50 -7.99 -8.58 -5.55
CA GLN A 50 -8.97 -8.06 -4.60
C GLN A 50 -9.00 -6.53 -4.55
N TRP A 51 -7.85 -5.86 -4.65
CA TRP A 51 -7.79 -4.39 -4.65
C TRP A 51 -8.30 -3.78 -5.95
N LEU A 52 -8.09 -4.45 -7.07
CA LEU A 52 -8.55 -4.04 -8.39
C LEU A 52 -10.07 -4.21 -8.57
N GLU A 53 -10.62 -5.29 -8.03
CA GLU A 53 -12.06 -5.61 -8.15
C GLU A 53 -12.90 -4.96 -7.05
N GLY A 54 -12.29 -4.65 -5.90
CA GLY A 54 -13.00 -4.15 -4.72
C GLY A 54 -13.53 -2.73 -4.91
N PRO A 55 -14.83 -2.46 -4.65
CA PRO A 55 -15.41 -1.12 -4.81
C PRO A 55 -14.89 -0.10 -3.78
N GLY A 56 -14.12 -0.55 -2.79
CA GLY A 56 -13.55 0.26 -1.72
C GLY A 56 -12.05 0.50 -1.86
N SER A 57 -11.44 0.17 -3.00
CA SER A 57 -10.01 0.35 -3.21
C SER A 57 -9.68 0.75 -4.64
N THR A 58 -8.53 1.40 -4.80
CA THR A 58 -7.89 1.55 -6.09
C THR A 58 -6.37 1.60 -5.90
N VAL A 59 -5.64 1.10 -6.89
CA VAL A 59 -4.18 1.19 -6.93
C VAL A 59 -3.83 1.98 -8.17
N LEU A 60 -3.09 3.06 -7.98
CA LEU A 60 -2.57 3.90 -9.06
C LEU A 60 -1.07 3.65 -9.18
N VAL A 61 -0.57 3.67 -10.42
CA VAL A 61 0.85 3.59 -10.72
C VAL A 61 1.30 4.86 -11.44
N ALA A 62 2.54 5.25 -11.15
CA ALA A 62 3.27 6.26 -11.90
C ALA A 62 4.16 5.54 -12.93
N GLU A 63 3.95 5.84 -14.20
CA GLU A 63 4.71 5.28 -15.30
C GLU A 63 5.61 6.34 -15.93
N GLU A 64 6.89 6.00 -16.12
CA GLU A 64 7.85 6.79 -16.88
C GLU A 64 8.53 5.88 -17.92
N ALA A 65 8.46 6.27 -19.21
CA ALA A 65 9.07 5.52 -20.32
C ALA A 65 8.67 4.03 -20.42
N GLY A 66 7.50 3.65 -19.91
CA GLY A 66 6.99 2.28 -19.89
C GLY A 66 7.32 1.51 -18.60
N ASP A 67 8.13 2.08 -17.71
CA ASP A 67 8.48 1.49 -16.43
C ASP A 67 7.58 2.06 -15.32
N THR A 68 7.09 1.17 -14.45
CA THR A 68 6.37 1.58 -13.23
C THR A 68 7.38 2.04 -12.18
N VAL A 69 7.42 3.34 -11.91
CA VAL A 69 8.40 3.99 -11.02
C VAL A 69 7.82 4.39 -9.66
N GLY A 70 6.50 4.22 -9.47
CA GLY A 70 5.85 4.52 -8.21
C GLY A 70 4.43 3.97 -8.14
N LEU A 71 3.89 3.88 -6.93
CA LEU A 71 2.53 3.43 -6.69
C LEU A 71 1.85 4.22 -5.57
N ALA A 72 0.52 4.20 -5.57
CA ALA A 72 -0.31 4.64 -4.47
C ALA A 72 -1.50 3.69 -4.31
N VAL A 73 -1.70 3.19 -3.10
CA VAL A 73 -2.90 2.39 -2.74
C VAL A 73 -3.87 3.27 -1.97
N LEU A 74 -5.11 3.31 -2.43
CA LEU A 74 -6.17 4.06 -1.79
C LEU A 74 -7.25 3.09 -1.32
N PHE A 75 -7.69 3.27 -0.07
CA PHE A 75 -8.83 2.56 0.51
C PHE A 75 -9.92 3.57 0.89
N MET A 76 -11.10 3.40 0.33
CA MET A 76 -12.31 4.10 0.76
C MET A 76 -12.90 3.36 1.96
N ARG A 77 -12.98 4.05 3.09
CA ARG A 77 -13.65 3.55 4.30
C ARG A 77 -14.81 4.49 4.64
N PRO A 78 -15.96 3.96 5.12
CA PRO A 78 -17.00 4.79 5.67
C PRO A 78 -16.44 5.62 6.84
N ALA A 79 -16.92 6.86 6.96
CA ALA A 79 -16.49 7.73 8.05
C ALA A 79 -16.80 7.07 9.39
N SER A 80 -15.80 7.04 10.28
CA SER A 80 -16.00 6.50 11.63
C SER A 80 -17.02 7.35 12.39
N THR A 81 -17.99 6.70 13.03
CA THR A 81 -18.95 7.34 13.93
C THR A 81 -18.35 7.61 15.32
N PHE A 82 -17.12 7.15 15.58
CA PHE A 82 -16.44 7.42 16.84
C PHE A 82 -15.90 8.85 16.86
N ALA A 83 -16.43 9.68 17.77
CA ALA A 83 -16.08 11.10 17.89
C ALA A 83 -14.57 11.37 18.10
N GLY A 84 -13.81 10.39 18.59
CA GLY A 84 -12.35 10.48 18.77
C GLY A 84 -11.51 9.91 17.62
N ALA A 85 -12.11 9.46 16.51
CA ALA A 85 -11.42 8.69 15.48
C ALA A 85 -10.27 9.46 14.84
N ARG A 86 -10.46 10.75 14.56
CA ARG A 86 -9.41 11.61 14.02
C ARG A 86 -8.18 11.64 14.94
N ARG A 87 -8.39 11.87 16.23
CA ARG A 87 -7.32 11.95 17.24
C ARG A 87 -6.67 10.59 17.49
N PHE A 88 -7.39 9.49 17.30
CA PHE A 88 -6.85 8.14 17.33
C PHE A 88 -5.91 7.89 16.13
N TYR A 89 -6.33 8.22 14.91
CA TYR A 89 -5.48 8.08 13.72
C TYR A 89 -4.23 8.97 13.76
N GLU A 90 -4.36 10.20 14.26
CA GLU A 90 -3.25 11.14 14.45
C GLU A 90 -2.26 10.65 15.53
N ARG A 91 -2.76 10.06 16.63
CA ARG A 91 -1.94 9.61 17.77
C ARG A 91 -1.26 8.25 17.56
N PHE A 92 -1.89 7.34 16.82
CA PHE A 92 -1.36 6.00 16.55
C PHE A 92 -0.64 5.90 15.19
N GLY A 93 -0.47 7.01 14.48
CA GLY A 93 0.38 7.05 13.28
C GLY A 93 -0.21 6.38 12.04
N PHE A 94 -1.50 6.03 12.04
CA PHE A 94 -2.19 5.46 10.87
C PHE A 94 -2.19 6.37 9.64
N ALA A 95 -1.89 7.67 9.80
CA ALA A 95 -1.63 8.57 8.69
C ALA A 95 -0.37 8.23 7.88
N TRP A 96 0.53 7.41 8.42
CA TRP A 96 1.76 6.94 7.77
C TRP A 96 1.73 5.44 7.40
N SER A 97 0.79 4.65 7.94
CA SER A 97 0.76 3.19 7.81
C SER A 97 -0.54 2.68 7.16
N LEU A 98 -0.92 3.24 6.01
CA LEU A 98 -1.99 2.67 5.19
C LEU A 98 -1.54 1.42 4.42
N ASP A 99 -0.25 1.08 4.45
CA ASP A 99 0.22 -0.23 4.03
C ASP A 99 -0.02 -1.26 5.12
N ARG A 100 -0.74 -2.29 4.73
CA ARG A 100 -1.07 -3.46 5.52
C ARG A 100 0.21 -4.24 5.82
N LEU A 101 0.98 -3.86 6.83
CA LEU A 101 1.93 -4.76 7.47
C LEU A 101 1.26 -5.44 8.66
N MET A 102 1.44 -6.75 8.76
CA MET A 102 0.81 -7.59 9.78
C MET A 102 0.99 -6.99 11.17
N MET A 103 -0.12 -6.71 11.85
CA MET A 103 -0.10 -6.51 13.29
C MET A 103 0.25 -7.85 13.94
N LEU A 104 1.24 -7.84 14.83
CA LEU A 104 1.44 -8.96 15.75
C LEU A 104 0.22 -9.04 16.68
N GLU A 105 -0.35 -10.24 16.81
CA GLU A 105 -1.24 -10.59 17.93
C GLU A 105 -0.47 -10.60 19.25
#